data_AF-A0A8H6VSR9-F1
#
_entry.id   AF-A0A8H6VSR9-F1
#
_cell.length_a   1.000
_cell.length_b   1.000
_cell.length_c   1.000
_cell.angle_alpha   90.00
_cell.angle_beta   90.00
_cell.angle_gamma   90.00
#
_symmetry.space_group_name_H-M   'P 1'
#
loop_
_entity.id
_entity.type
_entity.pdbx_description
1 polymer ?
#
loop_
_entity_poly.entity_id
_entity_poly.type
_entity_poly.pdbx_seq_one_letter_code
_entity_poly.pdbx_strand_id
1 'polypeptide(L)'
;MSFDSSRSFLMSQRAADQGRNMHVFSLSCFPQARMAGGFNLNRIHLTAKTFYRWLYLCDEIINYQQGINDAVVLRKIRLRTVDVLFYAVEEIEGPPIPRDSLQLIEPGIYGIFSADGTPFTRYFCSPVRFHPSFKDQEVLLVQRSHGHYKGENDIPMDLRVLAGARDKGRCFITGRTDLPTQCVWILPPLATFNRDHSDPTAFDKYKVIDNLITICSALADPFMRNLFAVDVEDNARIITFEDLPERFAHVALASTHSAFPLDNGLLEVRFHIYIGYILPRRRSQRRL
;
A
#
# COMPACT_ATOMS: atom_id res chain seq x y z
N MET A 1 -0.78 2.29 22.60
CA MET A 1 0.05 3.42 22.15
C MET A 1 1.25 3.40 23.07
N SER A 2 2.44 3.23 22.52
CA SER A 2 3.69 3.30 23.29
C SER A 2 4.23 4.73 23.21
N PHE A 3 4.72 5.24 24.34
CA PHE A 3 5.46 6.50 24.37
C PHE A 3 6.94 6.14 24.42
N ASP A 4 7.66 6.47 23.35
CA ASP A 4 9.11 6.38 23.29
C ASP A 4 9.65 7.78 23.56
N SER A 5 10.34 7.98 24.68
CA SER A 5 10.85 9.30 25.08
C SER A 5 11.85 9.89 24.08
N SER A 6 12.38 9.08 23.16
CA SER A 6 13.23 9.55 22.07
C SER A 6 12.46 10.16 20.89
N ARG A 7 11.13 10.02 20.82
CA ARG A 7 10.30 10.48 19.70
C ARG A 7 9.44 11.67 20.10
N SER A 8 9.43 12.69 19.25
CA SER A 8 8.61 13.89 19.44
C SER A 8 7.16 13.74 18.99
N PHE A 9 6.70 12.52 18.67
CA PHE A 9 5.35 12.23 18.22
C PHE A 9 4.87 10.83 18.67
N LEU A 10 3.54 10.65 18.71
CA LEU A 10 2.91 9.40 19.11
C LEU A 10 2.78 8.47 17.89
N MET A 11 3.01 7.18 18.14
CA MET A 11 2.79 6.14 17.14
C MET A 11 1.76 5.13 17.60
N SER A 12 1.02 4.58 16.64
CA SER A 12 0.23 3.39 16.89
C SER A 12 1.14 2.22 17.25
N GLN A 13 0.65 1.30 18.10
CA GLN A 13 1.39 0.09 18.46
C GLN A 13 1.80 -0.70 17.20
N ARG A 14 0.88 -0.87 16.25
CA ARG A 14 1.15 -1.53 14.96
C ARG A 14 2.32 -0.90 14.21
N ALA A 15 2.39 0.43 14.12
CA ALA A 15 3.47 1.11 13.42
C ALA A 15 4.83 0.94 14.14
N ALA A 16 4.81 0.84 15.47
CA ALA A 16 5.99 0.53 16.27
C ALA A 16 6.42 -0.94 16.10
N ASP A 17 5.48 -1.88 16.16
CA ASP A 17 5.73 -3.32 15.95
C ASP A 17 6.29 -3.60 14.55
N GLN A 18 5.83 -2.84 13.55
CA GLN A 18 6.36 -2.89 12.18
C GLN A 18 7.77 -2.29 12.04
N GLY A 19 8.36 -1.74 13.11
CA GLY A 19 9.70 -1.17 13.09
C GLY A 19 9.85 0.04 12.15
N ARG A 20 8.78 0.81 11.92
CA ARG A 20 8.85 2.00 11.06
C ARG A 20 9.81 3.01 11.67
N ASN A 21 10.78 3.46 10.87
CA ASN A 21 11.85 4.37 11.25
C ASN A 21 12.02 5.56 10.28
N MET A 22 11.27 5.58 9.18
CA MET A 22 11.03 6.77 8.37
C MET A 22 9.57 7.18 8.50
N HIS A 23 9.32 8.45 8.78
CA HIS A 23 7.97 8.99 8.95
C HIS A 23 7.80 10.20 8.07
N VAL A 24 6.75 10.19 7.25
CA VAL A 24 6.40 11.34 6.40
C VAL A 24 5.27 12.08 7.11
N PHE A 25 5.22 13.40 6.97
CA PHE A 25 4.16 14.27 7.50
C PHE A 25 3.62 15.16 6.39
N SER A 26 2.29 15.25 6.30
CA SER A 26 1.57 16.22 5.51
C SER A 26 1.59 17.58 6.21
N LEU A 27 1.85 18.62 5.43
CA LEU A 27 1.93 20.01 5.88
C LEU A 27 0.75 20.85 5.36
N SER A 28 -0.38 20.20 5.05
CA SER A 28 -1.60 20.86 4.56
C SER A 28 -2.15 21.96 5.47
N CYS A 29 -1.74 21.98 6.73
CA CYS A 29 -2.17 22.95 7.75
C CYS A 29 -0.96 23.62 8.44
N PHE A 30 0.13 23.83 7.70
CA PHE A 30 1.38 24.40 8.25
C PHE A 30 1.13 25.66 9.11
N PRO A 31 1.78 25.80 10.30
CA PRO A 31 2.89 24.98 10.82
C PRO A 31 2.47 23.64 11.42
N GLN A 32 1.17 23.31 11.44
CA GLN A 32 0.72 22.01 11.91
C GLN A 32 1.11 20.91 10.92
N ALA A 33 1.55 19.79 11.47
CA ALA A 33 1.94 18.61 10.73
C ALA A 33 1.02 17.46 11.12
N ARG A 34 0.52 16.74 10.13
CA ARG A 34 -0.21 15.48 10.32
C ARG A 34 0.64 14.36 9.78
N MET A 35 0.71 13.23 10.48
CA MET A 35 1.42 12.08 9.94
C MET A 35 0.89 11.78 8.53
N ALA A 36 1.83 11.54 7.61
CA ALA A 36 1.83 11.04 6.23
C ALA A 36 1.64 9.52 6.07
N GLY A 37 2.24 8.81 7.03
CA GLY A 37 2.61 7.42 6.89
C GLY A 37 4.07 7.21 7.28
N GLY A 38 4.59 6.03 6.99
CA GLY A 38 5.99 5.73 7.27
C GLY A 38 6.42 4.37 6.76
N PHE A 39 7.73 4.19 6.68
CA PHE A 39 8.39 3.01 6.13
C PHE A 39 9.34 2.40 7.17
N ASN A 40 9.57 1.09 7.05
CA ASN A 40 10.64 0.41 7.77
C ASN A 40 11.84 0.25 6.82
N LEU A 41 12.78 1.18 6.89
CA LEU A 41 13.97 1.21 6.05
C LEU A 41 14.97 0.08 6.36
N ASN A 42 14.80 -0.66 7.46
CA ASN A 42 15.59 -1.87 7.71
C ASN A 42 15.11 -3.04 6.84
N ARG A 43 13.87 -2.97 6.32
CA ARG A 43 13.29 -3.98 5.43
C ARG A 43 13.39 -3.59 3.95
N ILE A 44 13.47 -2.29 3.65
CA ILE A 44 13.51 -1.78 2.28
C ILE A 44 14.66 -0.79 2.09
N HIS A 45 15.46 -0.99 1.04
CA HIS A 45 16.45 -0.01 0.59
C HIS A 45 15.76 1.04 -0.28
N LEU A 46 15.24 2.09 0.36
CA LEU A 46 14.45 3.13 -0.31
C LEU A 46 15.34 4.28 -0.78
N THR A 47 15.50 4.43 -2.10
CA THR A 47 16.10 5.65 -2.67
C THR A 47 15.06 6.77 -2.77
N ALA A 48 15.52 8.03 -2.87
CA ALA A 48 14.62 9.15 -3.13
C ALA A 48 13.84 8.93 -4.43
N LYS A 49 14.52 8.53 -5.51
CA LYS A 49 13.90 8.22 -6.81
C LYS A 49 12.78 7.20 -6.69
N THR A 50 13.00 6.11 -5.95
CA THR A 50 11.96 5.10 -5.70
C THR A 50 10.80 5.67 -4.89
N PHE A 51 11.08 6.45 -3.84
CA PHE A 51 10.04 7.09 -3.03
C PHE A 51 9.14 8.02 -3.85
N TYR A 52 9.71 8.89 -4.70
CA TYR A 52 8.92 9.77 -5.55
C TYR A 52 8.13 9.02 -6.61
N ARG A 53 8.68 7.94 -7.17
CA ARG A 53 7.94 7.05 -8.07
C ARG A 53 6.73 6.45 -7.36
N TRP A 54 6.93 5.91 -6.16
CA TRP A 54 5.86 5.33 -5.34
C TRP A 54 4.80 6.35 -5.00
N LEU A 55 5.23 7.54 -4.58
CA LEU A 55 4.34 8.65 -4.31
C LEU A 55 3.49 9.01 -5.54
N TYR A 56 4.11 9.09 -6.70
CA TYR A 56 3.43 9.36 -7.95
C TYR A 56 2.35 8.29 -8.24
N LEU A 57 2.64 7.01 -7.99
CA LEU A 57 1.68 5.92 -8.17
C LEU A 57 0.53 5.98 -7.16
N CYS A 58 0.78 6.41 -5.92
CA CYS A 58 -0.24 6.50 -4.88
C CYS A 58 -1.31 7.55 -5.16
N ASP A 59 -0.94 8.64 -5.83
CA ASP A 59 -1.78 9.83 -5.87
C ASP A 59 -2.48 10.01 -7.22
N GLU A 60 -3.49 9.16 -7.45
CA GLU A 60 -4.40 9.30 -8.60
C GLU A 60 -5.08 10.68 -8.63
N ILE A 61 -5.35 11.30 -7.49
CA ILE A 61 -6.07 12.58 -7.39
C ILE A 61 -5.20 13.77 -7.82
N ILE A 62 -3.92 13.83 -7.42
CA ILE A 62 -2.94 14.82 -7.86
C ILE A 62 -2.68 14.66 -9.36
N ASN A 63 -2.57 13.42 -9.83
CA ASN A 63 -2.31 13.13 -11.24
C ASN A 63 -3.50 13.46 -12.15
N TYR A 64 -4.74 13.25 -11.68
CA TYR A 64 -5.94 13.44 -12.50
C TYR A 64 -6.20 14.90 -12.88
N GLN A 65 -5.81 15.86 -12.03
CA GLN A 65 -6.17 17.26 -12.24
C GLN A 65 -5.08 18.14 -12.85
N GLN A 66 -3.78 17.84 -12.67
CA GLN A 66 -2.72 18.78 -13.10
C GLN A 66 -1.44 18.14 -13.64
N GLY A 67 -1.40 16.83 -13.91
CA GLY A 67 -0.15 16.16 -14.25
C GLY A 67 0.86 16.22 -13.10
N ILE A 68 2.01 15.60 -13.30
CA ILE A 68 3.06 15.53 -12.28
C ILE A 68 3.44 16.96 -11.89
N ASN A 69 3.08 17.38 -10.69
CA ASN A 69 3.69 18.57 -10.14
C ASN A 69 5.12 18.17 -9.76
N ASP A 70 6.07 18.42 -10.65
CA ASP A 70 7.51 18.32 -10.38
C ASP A 70 7.90 19.12 -9.14
N ALA A 71 7.02 20.00 -8.66
CA ALA A 71 7.19 20.78 -7.47
C ALA A 71 7.30 20.00 -6.16
N VAL A 72 6.93 18.72 -5.99
CA VAL A 72 7.06 18.13 -4.64
C VAL A 72 8.49 17.67 -4.31
N VAL A 73 8.99 18.10 -3.15
CA VAL A 73 10.29 17.73 -2.59
C VAL A 73 10.15 17.29 -1.12
N LEU A 74 11.06 16.43 -0.68
CA LEU A 74 11.08 15.84 0.65
C LEU A 74 12.18 16.56 1.43
N ARG A 75 11.86 17.03 2.63
CA ARG A 75 12.83 17.65 3.54
C ARG A 75 12.72 17.00 4.90
N LYS A 76 13.86 16.80 5.55
CA LYS A 76 13.87 16.35 6.95
C LYS A 76 13.33 17.49 7.81
N ILE A 77 12.55 17.16 8.83
CA ILE A 77 11.92 18.15 9.71
C ILE A 77 12.05 17.71 11.17
N ARG A 78 12.09 18.69 12.07
CA ARG A 78 11.91 18.47 13.50
C ARG A 78 10.50 18.84 13.88
N LEU A 79 9.86 17.97 14.65
CA LEU A 79 8.50 18.20 15.16
C LEU A 79 8.55 18.50 16.65
N ARG A 80 7.68 19.41 17.08
CA ARG A 80 7.28 19.56 18.48
C ARG A 80 5.85 19.09 18.68
N THR A 81 5.60 18.38 19.78
CA THR A 81 4.23 18.05 20.20
C THR A 81 3.55 19.31 20.73
N VAL A 82 2.40 19.66 20.15
CA VAL A 82 1.57 20.79 20.61
C VAL A 82 0.42 20.27 21.48
N ASP A 83 -0.19 19.15 21.08
CA ASP A 83 -1.25 18.46 21.83
C ASP A 83 -1.25 16.96 21.45
N VAL A 84 -2.10 16.16 22.09
CA VAL A 84 -2.28 14.74 21.80
C VAL A 84 -2.67 14.55 20.34
N LEU A 85 -1.76 13.94 19.56
CA LEU A 85 -1.88 13.74 18.10
C LEU A 85 -1.82 15.04 17.27
N PHE A 86 -1.41 16.16 17.86
CA PHE A 86 -1.15 17.41 17.15
C PHE A 86 0.33 17.80 17.24
N TYR A 87 0.95 17.93 16.08
CA TYR A 87 2.35 18.24 15.93
C TYR A 87 2.51 19.54 15.16
N ALA A 88 3.55 20.30 15.47
CA ALA A 88 3.97 21.44 14.66
C ALA A 88 5.41 21.23 14.18
N VAL A 89 5.69 21.70 12.98
CA VAL A 89 7.07 21.80 12.48
C VAL A 89 7.80 22.83 13.32
N GLU A 90 8.81 22.37 14.03
CA GLU A 90 9.73 23.23 14.80
C GLU A 90 10.85 23.74 13.90
N GLU A 91 11.38 22.87 13.05
CA GLU A 91 12.53 23.17 12.19
C GLU A 91 12.47 22.37 10.89
N ILE A 92 13.05 22.94 9.82
CA ILE A 92 13.27 22.27 8.55
C ILE A 92 14.77 22.02 8.40
N GLU A 93 15.17 20.76 8.37
CA GLU A 93 16.56 20.34 8.40
C GLU A 93 17.09 20.11 6.97
N GLY A 94 18.19 20.81 6.64
CA GLY A 94 18.95 20.55 5.42
C GLY A 94 18.27 20.95 4.10
N PRO A 95 18.93 20.66 2.97
CA PRO A 95 18.39 20.94 1.63
C PRO A 95 17.28 19.95 1.24
N PRO A 96 16.45 20.28 0.23
CA PRO A 96 15.54 19.31 -0.38
C PRO A 96 16.28 18.11 -0.95
N ILE A 97 15.70 16.92 -0.78
CA ILE A 97 16.22 15.68 -1.36
C ILE A 97 15.81 15.65 -2.86
N PRO A 98 16.75 15.60 -3.80
CA PRO A 98 16.43 15.60 -5.22
C PRO A 98 15.64 14.35 -5.64
N ARG A 99 14.71 14.52 -6.59
CA ARG A 99 13.80 13.45 -7.03
C ARG A 99 14.51 12.32 -7.78
N ASP A 100 15.58 12.63 -8.47
CA ASP A 100 16.42 11.71 -9.22
C ASP A 100 17.55 11.11 -8.37
N SER A 101 17.65 11.49 -7.09
CA SER A 101 18.70 11.00 -6.21
C SER A 101 18.59 9.49 -6.00
N LEU A 102 19.72 8.81 -6.26
CA LEU A 102 19.93 7.40 -5.97
C LEU A 102 20.40 7.17 -4.52
N GLN A 103 20.59 8.25 -3.75
CA GLN A 103 20.93 8.14 -2.34
C GLN A 103 19.80 7.47 -1.57
N LEU A 104 20.17 6.57 -0.66
CA LEU A 104 19.23 5.96 0.26
C LEU A 104 18.68 7.03 1.21
N ILE A 105 17.36 7.03 1.39
CA ILE A 105 16.71 7.85 2.40
C ILE A 105 17.10 7.30 3.77
N GLU A 106 17.52 8.20 4.67
CA GLU A 106 17.89 7.82 6.03
C GLU A 106 16.66 7.75 6.96
N PRO A 107 16.72 6.98 8.05
CA PRO A 107 15.72 7.05 9.12
C PRO A 107 15.52 8.49 9.62
N GLY A 108 14.27 8.88 9.86
CA GLY A 108 13.95 10.24 10.27
C GLY A 108 12.50 10.65 10.06
N ILE A 109 12.24 11.93 10.34
CA ILE A 109 10.94 12.57 10.16
C ILE A 109 11.06 13.54 8.98
N TYR A 110 10.14 13.43 8.03
CA TYR A 110 10.18 14.18 6.78
C TYR A 110 8.86 14.90 6.54
N GLY A 111 8.93 16.09 5.98
CA GLY A 111 7.79 16.84 5.44
C GLY A 111 7.82 16.89 3.93
N ILE A 112 6.65 17.02 3.31
CA ILE A 112 6.54 17.29 1.87
C ILE A 112 6.40 18.79 1.65
N PHE A 113 7.23 19.31 0.75
CA PHE A 113 7.31 20.72 0.37
C PHE A 113 7.11 20.86 -1.13
N SER A 114 6.75 22.04 -1.56
CA SER A 114 6.87 22.51 -2.95
C SER A 114 8.35 22.82 -3.27
N ALA A 115 8.69 22.93 -4.55
CA ALA A 115 10.08 23.05 -5.00
C ALA A 115 10.67 24.43 -4.69
N ASP A 116 9.80 25.43 -4.52
CA ASP A 116 10.13 26.75 -3.97
C ASP A 116 10.41 26.72 -2.45
N GLY A 117 10.32 25.54 -1.82
CA GLY A 117 10.56 25.34 -0.39
C GLY A 117 9.36 25.64 0.50
N THR A 118 8.21 26.03 -0.06
CA THR A 118 6.98 26.26 0.71
C THR A 118 6.35 24.92 1.13
N PRO A 119 5.63 24.84 2.27
CA PRO A 119 4.93 23.62 2.67
C PRO A 119 3.94 23.18 1.59
N PHE A 120 3.92 21.88 1.27
CA PHE A 120 2.96 21.37 0.29
C PHE A 120 1.57 21.32 0.94
N THR A 121 0.67 22.21 0.50
CA THR A 121 -0.61 22.42 1.18
C THR A 121 -1.74 21.52 0.70
N ARG A 122 -1.56 20.82 -0.42
CA ARG A 122 -2.59 19.90 -0.94
C ARG A 122 -2.68 18.66 -0.06
N TYR A 123 -3.87 18.06 -0.02
CA TYR A 123 -4.08 16.81 0.69
C TYR A 123 -3.27 15.71 0.03
N PHE A 124 -2.23 15.29 0.73
CA PHE A 124 -1.37 14.19 0.34
C PHE A 124 -1.97 12.91 0.91
N CYS A 125 -2.47 12.05 0.02
CA CYS A 125 -3.55 11.12 0.33
C CYS A 125 -4.80 11.88 0.80
N SER A 126 -5.90 11.72 0.07
CA SER A 126 -7.20 12.18 0.56
C SER A 126 -7.37 11.72 2.02
N PRO A 127 -7.82 12.57 2.97
CA PRO A 127 -8.13 12.15 4.35
C PRO A 127 -9.26 11.10 4.41
N VAL A 128 -9.66 10.60 3.24
CA VAL A 128 -10.78 9.75 2.97
C VAL A 128 -10.26 8.35 2.69
N ARG A 129 -10.45 7.52 3.72
CA ARG A 129 -10.54 6.07 3.73
C ARG A 129 -9.20 5.36 3.88
N PHE A 130 -9.02 4.76 5.06
CA PHE A 130 -8.48 3.40 5.11
C PHE A 130 -8.93 2.68 3.84
N HIS A 131 -7.99 2.32 2.97
CA HIS A 131 -8.28 1.31 1.98
C HIS A 131 -8.19 0.00 2.74
N PRO A 132 -9.34 -0.59 3.10
CA PRO A 132 -9.35 -1.92 3.70
C PRO A 132 -8.52 -2.89 2.85
N SER A 133 -7.98 -3.95 3.46
CA SER A 133 -7.49 -5.09 2.67
C SER A 133 -8.59 -5.56 1.71
N PHE A 134 -8.27 -6.27 0.63
CA PHE A 134 -9.32 -6.74 -0.29
C PHE A 134 -10.44 -7.50 0.43
N LYS A 135 -10.05 -8.32 1.40
CA LYS A 135 -10.96 -9.04 2.30
C LYS A 135 -11.83 -8.10 3.14
N ASP A 136 -11.23 -7.09 3.78
CA ASP A 136 -11.98 -6.11 4.56
C ASP A 136 -12.87 -5.22 3.67
N GLN A 137 -12.46 -4.97 2.41
CA GLN A 137 -13.18 -4.14 1.44
C GLN A 137 -14.48 -4.80 1.06
N GLU A 138 -14.41 -6.09 0.74
CA GLU A 138 -15.57 -6.93 0.50
C GLU A 138 -16.52 -6.91 1.69
N VAL A 139 -16.04 -7.18 2.90
CA VAL A 139 -16.88 -7.15 4.11
C VAL A 139 -17.58 -5.80 4.26
N LEU A 140 -16.85 -4.69 4.09
CA LEU A 140 -17.41 -3.35 4.21
C LEU A 140 -18.44 -3.03 3.12
N LEU A 141 -18.19 -3.43 1.87
CA LEU A 141 -19.10 -3.20 0.75
C LEU A 141 -20.36 -4.05 0.87
N VAL A 142 -20.23 -5.34 1.20
CA VAL A 142 -21.36 -6.24 1.44
C VAL A 142 -22.23 -5.72 2.59
N GLN A 143 -21.63 -5.27 3.70
CA GLN A 143 -22.38 -4.69 4.81
C GLN A 143 -23.11 -3.40 4.42
N ARG A 144 -22.43 -2.46 3.75
CA ARG A 144 -23.02 -1.17 3.35
C ARG A 144 -24.12 -1.31 2.29
N SER A 145 -23.99 -2.30 1.43
CA SER A 145 -24.95 -2.58 0.37
C SER A 145 -26.04 -3.56 0.79
N HIS A 146 -26.20 -3.85 2.10
CA HIS A 146 -27.19 -4.80 2.61
C HIS A 146 -27.14 -6.16 1.90
N GLY A 147 -25.94 -6.61 1.50
CA GLY A 147 -25.71 -7.89 0.85
C GLY A 147 -25.75 -7.88 -0.68
N HIS A 148 -26.06 -6.74 -1.34
CA HIS A 148 -26.16 -6.70 -2.81
C HIS A 148 -24.88 -7.15 -3.54
N TYR A 149 -23.71 -6.95 -2.93
CA TYR A 149 -22.42 -7.32 -3.52
C TYR A 149 -21.87 -8.67 -3.05
N LYS A 150 -22.68 -9.48 -2.37
CA LYS A 150 -22.22 -10.78 -1.85
C LYS A 150 -21.90 -11.73 -3.01
N GLY A 151 -20.68 -12.27 -3.03
CA GLY A 151 -20.23 -13.23 -4.05
C GLY A 151 -19.67 -12.60 -5.32
N GLU A 152 -19.58 -11.27 -5.41
CA GLU A 152 -18.97 -10.60 -6.59
C GLU A 152 -17.47 -10.93 -6.75
N ASN A 153 -16.80 -11.31 -5.67
CA ASN A 153 -15.43 -11.82 -5.69
C ASN A 153 -15.35 -13.34 -5.90
N ASP A 154 -16.47 -14.06 -6.00
CA ASP A 154 -16.43 -15.50 -6.27
C ASP A 154 -15.88 -15.75 -7.66
N ILE A 155 -14.88 -16.62 -7.77
CA ILE A 155 -14.28 -17.00 -9.05
C ILE A 155 -15.20 -18.02 -9.73
N PRO A 156 -15.76 -17.73 -10.93
CA PRO A 156 -16.53 -18.67 -11.73
C PRO A 156 -15.79 -19.98 -12.00
N MET A 157 -16.51 -21.10 -12.05
CA MET A 157 -15.90 -22.44 -12.16
C MET A 157 -15.13 -22.62 -13.48
N ASP A 158 -15.68 -22.14 -14.58
CA ASP A 158 -15.04 -22.13 -15.90
C ASP A 158 -13.70 -21.38 -15.88
N LEU A 159 -13.64 -20.22 -15.22
CA LEU A 159 -12.39 -19.48 -15.07
C LEU A 159 -11.38 -20.22 -14.18
N ARG A 160 -11.82 -20.91 -13.12
CA ARG A 160 -10.91 -21.76 -12.31
C ARG A 160 -10.32 -22.91 -13.14
N VAL A 161 -11.13 -23.53 -13.99
CA VAL A 161 -10.67 -24.62 -14.88
C VAL A 161 -9.66 -24.09 -15.89
N LEU A 162 -9.94 -22.94 -16.53
CA LEU A 162 -9.01 -22.29 -17.46
C LEU A 162 -7.68 -21.91 -16.77
N ALA A 163 -7.74 -21.33 -15.56
CA ALA A 163 -6.54 -20.97 -14.80
C ALA A 163 -5.74 -22.21 -14.40
N GLY A 164 -6.41 -23.27 -13.93
CA GLY A 164 -5.78 -24.55 -13.61
C GLY A 164 -5.09 -25.19 -14.81
N ALA A 165 -5.69 -25.13 -15.99
CA ALA A 165 -5.10 -25.62 -17.24
C ALA A 165 -3.90 -24.79 -17.69
N ARG A 166 -3.99 -23.46 -17.62
CA ARG A 166 -2.88 -22.52 -17.93
C ARG A 166 -1.69 -22.75 -17.01
N ASP A 167 -1.95 -22.82 -15.71
CA ASP A 167 -0.91 -22.83 -14.68
C ASP A 167 -0.40 -24.25 -14.38
N LYS A 168 -1.12 -25.29 -14.83
CA LYS A 168 -0.81 -26.72 -14.58
C LYS A 168 -0.59 -27.03 -13.09
N GLY A 169 -1.39 -26.38 -12.23
CA GLY A 169 -1.28 -26.50 -10.77
C GLY A 169 -0.05 -25.84 -10.15
N ARG A 170 0.77 -25.12 -10.94
CA ARG A 170 1.94 -24.38 -10.45
C ARG A 170 1.52 -23.12 -9.70
N CYS A 171 2.12 -22.90 -8.53
CA CYS A 171 2.00 -21.64 -7.82
C CYS A 171 2.76 -20.54 -8.58
N PHE A 172 2.06 -19.47 -8.93
CA PHE A 172 2.60 -18.28 -9.59
C PHE A 172 3.75 -17.64 -8.79
N ILE A 173 3.58 -17.53 -7.47
CA ILE A 173 4.54 -16.82 -6.58
C ILE A 173 5.80 -17.65 -6.31
N THR A 174 5.67 -18.97 -6.14
CA THR A 174 6.78 -19.82 -5.68
C THR A 174 7.30 -20.79 -6.75
N GLY A 175 6.63 -20.89 -7.89
CA GLY A 175 6.92 -21.87 -8.95
C GLY A 175 6.65 -23.33 -8.55
N ARG A 176 6.22 -23.60 -7.31
CA ARG A 176 6.02 -24.95 -6.79
C ARG A 176 4.76 -25.61 -7.32
N THR A 177 4.84 -26.91 -7.59
CA THR A 177 3.71 -27.77 -8.01
C THR A 177 3.39 -28.85 -6.99
N ASP A 178 4.19 -28.97 -5.91
CA ASP A 178 4.10 -30.00 -4.88
C ASP A 178 3.25 -29.57 -3.67
N LEU A 179 2.72 -28.35 -3.70
CA LEU A 179 1.82 -27.83 -2.67
C LEU A 179 0.41 -27.66 -3.21
N PRO A 180 -0.63 -27.81 -2.36
CA PRO A 180 -1.99 -27.45 -2.73
C PRO A 180 -2.05 -26.00 -3.21
N THR A 181 -2.74 -25.79 -4.34
CA THR A 181 -2.94 -24.47 -4.94
C THR A 181 -4.42 -24.13 -5.05
N GLN A 182 -4.70 -22.83 -5.17
CA GLN A 182 -6.03 -22.30 -5.48
C GLN A 182 -5.90 -21.03 -6.31
N CYS A 183 -6.95 -20.70 -7.07
CA CYS A 183 -7.02 -19.45 -7.81
C CYS A 183 -7.41 -18.29 -6.88
N VAL A 184 -6.80 -17.13 -7.10
CA VAL A 184 -7.20 -15.85 -6.50
C VAL A 184 -7.22 -14.77 -7.58
N TRP A 185 -8.02 -13.72 -7.38
CA TRP A 185 -7.94 -12.51 -8.20
C TRP A 185 -6.67 -11.75 -7.87
N ILE A 186 -5.96 -11.25 -8.89
CA ILE A 186 -4.88 -10.27 -8.72
C ILE A 186 -5.50 -8.97 -8.16
N LEU A 187 -6.56 -8.50 -8.84
CA LEU A 187 -7.38 -7.38 -8.41
C LEU A 187 -8.83 -7.84 -8.25
N PRO A 188 -9.32 -8.07 -7.02
CA PRO A 188 -10.69 -8.55 -6.81
C PRO A 188 -11.72 -7.59 -7.41
N PRO A 189 -12.80 -8.07 -8.08
CA PRO A 189 -13.79 -7.20 -8.72
C PRO A 189 -14.37 -6.13 -7.78
N LEU A 190 -14.60 -6.44 -6.50
CA LEU A 190 -15.07 -5.43 -5.53
C LEU A 190 -14.02 -4.39 -5.13
N ALA A 191 -12.73 -4.67 -5.36
CA ALA A 191 -11.66 -3.71 -5.13
C ALA A 191 -11.80 -2.49 -6.05
N THR A 192 -12.34 -2.70 -7.26
CA THR A 192 -12.52 -1.67 -8.29
C THR A 192 -13.85 -0.93 -8.18
N PHE A 193 -14.61 -1.15 -7.10
CA PHE A 193 -15.89 -0.49 -6.91
C PHE A 193 -15.74 1.04 -6.87
N ASN A 194 -16.09 1.69 -7.98
CA ASN A 194 -16.17 3.14 -8.05
C ASN A 194 -17.52 3.59 -7.47
N ARG A 195 -17.47 4.41 -6.43
CA ARG A 195 -18.67 4.96 -5.77
C ARG A 195 -19.47 5.89 -6.65
N ASP A 196 -18.87 6.43 -7.70
CA ASP A 196 -19.51 7.45 -8.52
C ASP A 196 -20.52 6.86 -9.52
N HIS A 197 -20.72 5.53 -9.50
CA HIS A 197 -21.75 4.80 -10.25
C HIS A 197 -21.77 5.06 -11.77
N SER A 198 -20.71 5.64 -12.32
CA SER A 198 -20.62 5.99 -13.74
C SER A 198 -20.42 4.78 -14.64
N ASP A 199 -20.10 3.61 -14.09
CA ASP A 199 -19.94 2.36 -14.82
C ASP A 199 -20.88 1.27 -14.26
N PRO A 200 -22.02 0.99 -14.93
CA PRO A 200 -22.97 -0.04 -14.52
C PRO A 200 -22.45 -1.47 -14.74
N THR A 201 -21.34 -1.66 -15.46
CA THR A 201 -20.72 -2.96 -15.76
C THR A 201 -19.40 -3.19 -15.02
N ALA A 202 -19.17 -2.43 -13.95
CA ALA A 202 -17.84 -2.25 -13.38
C ALA A 202 -17.12 -3.55 -12.98
N PHE A 203 -17.83 -4.63 -12.62
CA PHE A 203 -17.19 -5.85 -12.11
C PHE A 203 -16.83 -6.87 -13.19
N ASP A 204 -17.70 -7.07 -14.18
CA ASP A 204 -17.54 -8.19 -15.13
C ASP A 204 -16.31 -8.03 -16.01
N LYS A 205 -15.90 -6.79 -16.30
CA LYS A 205 -14.64 -6.50 -17.02
C LYS A 205 -13.38 -6.97 -16.28
N TYR A 206 -13.46 -7.17 -14.96
CA TYR A 206 -12.35 -7.70 -14.16
C TYR A 206 -12.48 -9.21 -13.90
N LYS A 207 -13.62 -9.84 -14.25
CA LYS A 207 -13.83 -11.29 -14.16
C LYS A 207 -13.27 -11.98 -15.42
N VAL A 208 -11.98 -11.80 -15.65
CA VAL A 208 -11.26 -12.35 -16.80
C VAL A 208 -10.09 -13.21 -16.35
N ILE A 209 -9.69 -14.16 -17.20
CA ILE A 209 -8.63 -15.12 -16.89
C ILE A 209 -7.28 -14.46 -16.59
N ASP A 210 -6.99 -13.32 -17.21
CA ASP A 210 -5.74 -12.58 -17.02
C ASP A 210 -5.64 -11.90 -15.66
N ASN A 211 -6.78 -11.69 -14.99
CA ASN A 211 -6.84 -11.16 -13.63
C ASN A 211 -6.83 -12.29 -12.57
N LEU A 212 -6.60 -13.53 -12.96
CA LEU A 212 -6.49 -14.68 -12.06
C LEU A 212 -5.07 -15.22 -12.00
N ILE A 213 -4.64 -15.59 -10.81
CA ILE A 213 -3.40 -16.34 -10.58
C ILE A 213 -3.68 -17.58 -9.74
N THR A 214 -3.00 -18.68 -10.05
CA THR A 214 -2.95 -19.85 -9.19
C THR A 214 -1.83 -19.68 -8.17
N ILE A 215 -2.12 -19.76 -6.88
CA ILE A 215 -1.13 -19.62 -5.80
C ILE A 215 -1.22 -20.78 -4.81
N CYS A 216 -0.16 -21.02 -4.05
CA CYS A 216 -0.21 -21.94 -2.92
C CYS A 216 -1.36 -21.54 -1.99
N SER A 217 -2.21 -22.48 -1.59
CA SER A 217 -3.43 -22.17 -0.82
C SER A 217 -3.12 -21.44 0.49
N ALA A 218 -1.97 -21.75 1.09
CA ALA A 218 -1.49 -21.14 2.31
C ALA A 218 -0.93 -19.71 2.15
N LEU A 219 -0.75 -19.20 0.92
CA LEU A 219 -0.43 -17.81 0.61
C LEU A 219 -1.67 -16.96 0.30
N ALA A 220 -2.83 -17.58 0.07
CA ALA A 220 -4.02 -16.86 -0.38
C ALA A 220 -4.59 -15.89 0.65
N ASP A 221 -4.74 -16.29 1.92
CA ASP A 221 -5.21 -15.35 2.95
C ASP A 221 -4.21 -14.19 3.16
N PRO A 222 -2.89 -14.42 3.28
CA PRO A 222 -1.92 -13.32 3.31
C PRO A 222 -1.99 -12.39 2.10
N PHE A 223 -2.15 -12.93 0.89
CA PHE A 223 -2.28 -12.14 -0.33
C PHE A 223 -3.56 -11.28 -0.31
N MET A 224 -4.72 -11.88 -0.04
CA MET A 224 -6.02 -11.19 0.02
C MET A 224 -6.13 -10.18 1.18
N ARG A 225 -5.27 -10.31 2.19
CA ARG A 225 -5.15 -9.37 3.30
C ARG A 225 -4.10 -8.28 3.06
N ASN A 226 -3.50 -8.26 1.87
CA ASN A 226 -2.42 -7.35 1.48
C ASN A 226 -1.24 -7.40 2.47
N LEU A 227 -0.89 -8.60 2.98
CA LEU A 227 0.31 -8.79 3.81
C LEU A 227 1.60 -8.80 2.98
N PHE A 228 1.47 -9.10 1.68
CA PHE A 228 2.50 -8.93 0.68
C PHE A 228 1.87 -8.59 -0.68
N ALA A 229 2.67 -8.06 -1.60
CA ALA A 229 2.30 -7.77 -2.98
C ALA A 229 3.44 -8.13 -3.94
N VAL A 230 3.18 -8.08 -5.24
CA VAL A 230 4.17 -8.28 -6.31
C VAL A 230 4.34 -6.96 -7.05
N ASP A 231 5.57 -6.44 -7.09
CA ASP A 231 5.94 -5.24 -7.82
C ASP A 231 6.33 -5.61 -9.25
N VAL A 232 5.36 -5.54 -10.17
CA VAL A 232 5.57 -5.89 -11.59
C VAL A 232 6.56 -4.97 -12.30
N GLU A 233 6.73 -3.73 -11.82
CA GLU A 233 7.68 -2.76 -12.40
C GLU A 233 9.11 -2.98 -11.90
N ASP A 234 9.28 -3.68 -10.79
CA ASP A 234 10.57 -4.04 -10.21
C ASP A 234 10.84 -5.54 -10.37
N ASN A 235 10.77 -6.02 -11.62
CA ASN A 235 11.07 -7.40 -11.99
C ASN A 235 10.24 -8.43 -11.16
N ALA A 236 8.96 -8.14 -10.97
CA ALA A 236 8.04 -8.94 -10.17
C ALA A 236 8.53 -9.20 -8.72
N ARG A 237 9.26 -8.24 -8.13
CA ARG A 237 9.77 -8.36 -6.76
C ARG A 237 8.61 -8.49 -5.77
N ILE A 238 8.71 -9.47 -4.87
CA ILE A 238 7.76 -9.63 -3.78
C ILE A 238 8.06 -8.60 -2.70
N ILE A 239 7.06 -7.77 -2.37
CA ILE A 239 7.13 -6.78 -1.29
C ILE A 239 6.32 -7.31 -0.12
N THR A 240 6.94 -7.48 1.04
CA THR A 240 6.26 -7.88 2.28
C THR A 240 5.98 -6.67 3.16
N PHE A 241 4.73 -6.54 3.62
CA PHE A 241 4.30 -5.47 4.52
C PHE A 241 4.24 -5.93 5.98
N GLU A 242 4.09 -7.24 6.19
CA GLU A 242 4.13 -7.91 7.48
C GLU A 242 4.92 -9.22 7.36
N ASP A 243 5.35 -9.77 8.50
CA ASP A 243 6.06 -11.05 8.50
C ASP A 243 5.15 -12.16 7.99
N LEU A 244 5.61 -12.86 6.95
CA LEU A 244 4.92 -14.02 6.42
C LEU A 244 5.08 -15.21 7.38
N PRO A 245 4.14 -16.18 7.37
CA PRO A 245 4.31 -17.41 8.14
C PRO A 245 5.68 -18.04 7.86
N GLU A 246 6.36 -18.58 8.89
CA GLU A 246 7.76 -19.05 8.81
C GLU A 246 8.03 -19.98 7.62
N ARG A 247 7.08 -20.88 7.32
CA ARG A 247 7.15 -21.79 6.17
C ARG A 247 7.27 -21.08 4.81
N PHE A 248 7.02 -19.78 4.74
CA PHE A 248 7.15 -18.92 3.55
C PHE A 248 8.18 -17.80 3.74
N ALA A 249 8.98 -17.81 4.80
CA ALA A 249 10.05 -16.82 4.97
C ALA A 249 11.02 -16.82 3.77
N HIS A 250 11.22 -17.99 3.13
CA HIS A 250 12.02 -18.11 1.91
C HIS A 250 11.47 -17.33 0.70
N VAL A 251 10.15 -17.06 0.66
CA VAL A 251 9.51 -16.24 -0.39
C VAL A 251 9.97 -14.78 -0.31
N ALA A 252 10.20 -14.28 0.91
CA ALA A 252 10.76 -12.95 1.15
C ALA A 252 12.27 -12.87 0.85
N LEU A 253 12.97 -14.01 0.83
CA LEU A 253 14.40 -14.08 0.53
C LEU A 253 14.69 -14.24 -0.97
N ALA A 254 13.84 -14.99 -1.69
CA ALA A 254 13.97 -15.23 -3.13
C ALA A 254 13.78 -13.97 -4.00
N SER A 255 13.15 -12.93 -3.44
CA SER A 255 12.83 -11.66 -4.10
C SER A 255 14.05 -10.80 -4.47
N THR A 256 15.27 -11.24 -4.11
CA THR A 256 16.50 -10.51 -4.39
C THR A 256 17.22 -10.95 -5.67
N HIS A 257 16.87 -12.09 -6.28
CA HIS A 257 17.69 -12.64 -7.37
C HIS A 257 16.99 -13.36 -8.55
N SER A 258 15.66 -13.55 -8.55
CA SER A 258 14.99 -14.19 -9.70
C SER A 258 14.46 -13.17 -10.71
N ALA A 259 15.09 -13.07 -11.88
CA ALA A 259 14.49 -12.48 -13.06
C ALA A 259 13.36 -13.39 -13.55
N PHE A 260 12.11 -12.94 -13.46
CA PHE A 260 10.97 -13.65 -14.05
C PHE A 260 10.81 -13.18 -15.50
N PRO A 261 10.83 -14.09 -16.49
CA PRO A 261 10.49 -13.71 -17.85
C PRO A 261 8.97 -13.50 -17.91
N LEU A 262 8.54 -12.25 -17.78
CA LEU A 262 7.21 -11.83 -18.19
C LEU A 262 7.29 -11.56 -19.70
N ASP A 263 6.72 -12.46 -20.52
CA ASP A 263 6.48 -12.15 -21.93
C ASP A 263 5.48 -10.99 -22.03
N ASN A 264 5.83 -9.98 -22.82
CA ASN A 264 5.31 -8.61 -22.88
C ASN A 264 3.82 -8.44 -23.29
N GLY A 265 2.88 -9.13 -22.65
CA GLY A 265 1.44 -9.05 -22.97
C GLY A 265 0.49 -8.75 -21.81
N LEU A 266 0.97 -8.56 -20.59
CA LEU A 266 0.11 -8.35 -19.42
C LEU A 266 -0.38 -6.90 -19.32
N LEU A 267 -1.67 -6.76 -18.97
CA LEU A 267 -2.30 -5.49 -18.60
C LEU A 267 -1.37 -4.65 -17.73
N GLU A 268 -1.27 -3.35 -18.03
CA GLU A 268 -0.68 -2.33 -17.17
C GLU A 268 -1.53 -2.21 -15.89
N VAL A 269 -1.39 -3.18 -14.98
CA VAL A 269 -2.03 -3.14 -13.66
C VAL A 269 -1.18 -2.25 -12.77
N ARG A 270 -1.58 -0.99 -12.66
CA ARG A 270 -0.96 -0.03 -11.73
C ARG A 270 -1.28 -0.46 -10.30
N PHE A 271 -0.26 -0.88 -9.57
CA PHE A 271 -0.41 -1.20 -8.16
C PHE A 271 -0.39 0.08 -7.32
N HIS A 272 -1.46 0.30 -6.56
CA HIS A 272 -1.49 1.32 -5.52
C HIS A 272 -0.64 0.87 -4.34
N ILE A 273 0.37 1.66 -4.00
CA ILE A 273 1.16 1.43 -2.79
C ILE A 273 0.33 1.91 -1.58
N TYR A 274 -0.09 0.97 -0.76
CA TYR A 274 -0.96 1.24 0.39
C TYR A 274 -0.16 1.84 1.55
N ILE A 275 -0.32 3.14 1.77
CA ILE A 275 0.18 3.82 2.98
C ILE A 275 -0.91 3.75 4.05
N GLY A 276 -0.79 2.76 4.94
CA GLY A 276 -1.76 2.55 6.01
C GLY A 276 -1.70 3.61 7.12
N TYR A 277 -2.83 4.28 7.35
CA TYR A 277 -3.13 5.10 8.53
C TYR A 277 -4.06 4.38 9.49
N ILE A 278 -3.95 4.67 10.80
CA ILE A 278 -4.89 4.17 11.81
C ILE A 278 -5.37 5.28 12.76
N LEU A 279 -6.70 5.50 12.81
CA LEU A 279 -7.39 6.17 13.90
C LEU A 279 -7.84 5.16 14.98
N PRO A 280 -8.00 5.56 16.24
CA PRO A 280 -8.42 4.67 17.33
C PRO A 280 -9.84 4.12 17.08
N ARG A 281 -10.03 2.80 17.24
CA ARG A 281 -11.37 2.20 17.36
C ARG A 281 -12.08 2.85 18.56
N ARG A 282 -13.22 3.51 18.35
CA ARG A 282 -14.13 3.89 19.45
C ARG A 282 -14.53 2.62 20.19
N ARG A 283 -14.07 2.47 21.43
CA ARG A 283 -14.66 1.50 22.37
C ARG A 283 -16.08 1.98 22.65
N SER A 284 -17.06 1.16 22.29
CA SER A 284 -18.42 1.30 22.82
C SER A 284 -18.35 1.26 24.34
N GLN A 285 -18.62 2.37 25.00
CA GLN A 285 -18.90 2.37 26.43
C GLN A 285 -20.14 1.50 26.65
N ARG A 286 -19.97 0.34 27.28
CA ARG A 286 -21.07 -0.28 28.01
C ARG A 286 -21.32 0.61 29.22
N ARG A 287 -22.52 1.21 29.28
CA ARG A 287 -23.03 1.79 30.53
C ARG A 287 -23.18 0.64 31.53
N LEU A 288 -22.56 0.81 32.70
CA LEU A 288 -23.02 0.17 33.94
C LEU A 288 -24.20 0.98 34.46
#